data_AF-A0AAC9HKK4-F1
#
_entry.id   AF-A0AAC9HKK4-F1
#
_cell.length_a   1.000
_cell.length_b   1.000
_cell.length_c   1.000
_cell.angle_alpha   90.00
_cell.angle_beta   90.00
_cell.angle_gamma   90.00
#
_symmetry.space_group_name_H-M   'P 1'
#
loop_
_entity.id
_entity.type
_entity.pdbx_description
1 polymer ?
#
loop_
_entity_poly.entity_id
_entity_poly.type
_entity_poly.pdbx_seq_one_letter_code
_entity_poly.pdbx_strand_id
1 'polypeptide(L)'
;MSGKFELDPERLPQAIADLKEARDQIIELQEMARDLAGEVANAGSDGVSSNAGVQLASVAGGPDPGSLATANAAYLEAVEAAIESFEAMLAEYHNVEDANQLGLGNIDAAQFTASETPSERRQREYYENSPHLPPGAAG
;
A
#
# COMPACT_ATOMS: atom_id res chain seq x y z
N MET A 1 -1.38 17.42 3.83
CA MET A 1 -1.07 17.13 2.42
C MET A 1 -1.10 15.62 2.27
N SER A 2 -2.09 15.07 1.58
CA SER A 2 -2.17 13.62 1.31
C SER A 2 -1.37 13.35 0.04
N GLY A 3 -0.14 12.86 0.20
CA GLY A 3 0.58 12.26 -0.91
C GLY A 3 -0.10 10.93 -1.23
N LYS A 4 -0.76 10.83 -2.39
CA LYS A 4 -1.17 9.52 -2.91
C LYS A 4 0.10 8.78 -3.32
N PHE A 5 0.49 7.80 -2.52
CA PHE A 5 1.49 6.82 -2.93
C PHE A 5 0.80 5.81 -3.84
N GLU A 6 1.00 5.92 -5.15
CA GLU A 6 0.74 4.82 -6.08
C GLU A 6 1.89 3.83 -5.95
N LEU A 7 1.75 2.88 -5.01
CA LEU A 7 2.67 1.75 -4.91
C LEU A 7 2.14 0.62 -5.79
N ASP A 8 3.02 0.04 -6.59
CA ASP A 8 2.74 -1.15 -7.38
C ASP A 8 2.27 -2.30 -6.44
N PRO A 9 1.10 -2.92 -6.68
CA PRO A 9 0.57 -3.97 -5.83
C PRO A 9 1.53 -5.14 -5.61
N GLU A 10 2.36 -5.46 -6.60
CA GLU A 10 3.37 -6.52 -6.49
C GLU A 10 4.49 -6.18 -5.48
N ARG A 11 4.68 -4.89 -5.19
CA ARG A 11 5.69 -4.39 -4.25
C ARG A 11 5.14 -4.13 -2.85
N LEU A 12 3.81 -4.09 -2.67
CA LEU A 12 3.16 -3.89 -1.37
C LEU A 12 3.63 -4.90 -0.31
N PRO A 13 3.76 -6.22 -0.58
CA PRO A 13 4.21 -7.16 0.43
C PRO A 13 5.61 -6.86 0.96
N GLN A 14 6.54 -6.51 0.07
CA GLN A 14 7.91 -6.16 0.47
C GLN A 14 7.93 -4.85 1.24
N ALA A 15 7.18 -3.83 0.79
CA ALA A 15 7.12 -2.56 1.50
C ALA A 15 6.52 -2.70 2.92
N ILE A 16 5.52 -3.57 3.11
CA ILE A 16 4.98 -3.91 4.43
C ILE A 16 6.05 -4.59 5.29
N ALA A 17 6.82 -5.52 4.72
CA ALA A 17 7.92 -6.18 5.43
C ALA A 17 8.99 -5.18 5.89
N ASP A 18 9.42 -4.29 4.99
CA ASP A 18 10.42 -3.25 5.29
C ASP A 18 9.91 -2.27 6.37
N LEU A 19 8.62 -1.90 6.33
CA LEU A 19 8.01 -1.05 7.36
C LEU A 19 7.92 -1.77 8.72
N LYS A 20 7.65 -3.08 8.74
CA LYS A 20 7.66 -3.87 9.99
C LYS A 20 9.06 -3.97 10.57
N GLU A 21 10.09 -4.15 9.74
CA GLU A 21 11.48 -4.10 10.19
C GLU A 21 11.83 -2.72 10.76
N ALA A 22 11.45 -1.64 10.07
CA ALA A 22 11.69 -0.28 10.55
C ALA A 22 10.96 -0.01 11.88
N ARG A 23 9.72 -0.50 12.06
CA ARG A 23 8.98 -0.44 13.32
C ARG A 23 9.76 -1.11 14.45
N ASP A 24 10.26 -2.31 14.22
CA ASP A 24 10.98 -3.09 15.23
C ASP A 24 12.29 -2.35 15.63
N GLN A 25 13.00 -1.76 14.67
CA GLN A 25 14.18 -0.92 14.95
C GLN A 25 13.83 0.34 15.76
N ILE A 26 12.67 0.98 15.52
CA ILE A 26 12.22 2.14 16.31
C ILE A 26 11.93 1.73 17.77
N ILE A 27 11.36 0.55 17.98
CA ILE A 27 11.13 0.01 19.33
C ILE A 27 12.46 -0.19 20.06
N GLU A 28 13.46 -0.78 19.41
CA GLU A 28 14.81 -0.93 19.97
C GLU A 28 15.44 0.44 20.32
N LEU A 29 15.30 1.43 19.43
CA LEU A 29 15.77 2.80 19.68
C LEU A 29 15.06 3.44 20.87
N GLN A 30 13.77 3.16 21.06
CA GLN A 30 13.02 3.65 22.21
C GLN A 30 13.49 3.02 23.52
N GLU A 31 13.83 1.73 23.53
CA GLU A 31 14.44 1.07 24.68
C GLU A 31 15.81 1.68 25.01
N MET A 32 16.68 1.84 24.02
CA MET A 32 17.98 2.48 24.19
C MET A 32 17.86 3.93 24.71
N ALA A 33 16.89 4.70 24.23
CA ALA A 33 16.66 6.07 24.71
C ALA A 33 16.19 6.08 26.17
N ARG A 34 15.38 5.10 26.60
CA ARG A 34 14.95 4.95 27.99
C ARG A 34 16.12 4.58 28.90
N ASP A 35 16.97 3.67 28.46
CA ASP A 35 18.17 3.27 29.20
C ASP A 35 19.12 4.46 29.37
N LEU A 36 19.37 5.20 28.29
CA LEU A 36 20.20 6.41 28.33
C LEU A 36 19.61 7.50 29.23
N ALA A 37 18.29 7.64 29.28
CA ALA A 37 17.63 8.56 30.21
C ALA A 37 17.73 8.12 31.67
N GLY A 38 17.82 6.80 31.91
CA GLY A 38 17.98 6.20 33.24
C GLY A 38 19.42 6.15 33.75
N GLU A 39 20.42 6.29 32.88
CA GLU A 39 21.82 6.34 33.28
C GLU A 39 22.08 7.55 34.20
N VAL A 40 22.56 7.26 35.41
CA VAL A 40 22.83 8.28 36.43
C VAL A 40 23.97 9.18 35.95
N ALA A 41 23.72 10.50 35.97
CA ALA A 41 24.63 11.60 35.62
C ALA A 41 25.94 11.73 36.44
N ASN A 42 26.45 10.64 37.03
CA ASN A 42 27.53 10.65 38.02
C ASN A 42 28.85 10.04 37.55
N ALA A 43 29.13 10.00 36.24
CA ALA A 43 30.44 9.57 35.74
C ALA A 43 31.61 10.48 36.20
N GLY A 44 31.33 11.67 36.74
CA GLY A 44 32.33 12.57 37.34
C GLY A 44 31.76 13.36 38.52
N SER A 45 32.58 13.67 39.51
CA SER A 45 32.17 14.41 40.73
C SER A 45 32.14 15.93 40.56
N ASP A 46 32.48 16.44 39.37
CA ASP A 46 32.45 17.87 39.07
C ASP A 46 31.07 18.33 38.57
N GLY A 47 30.82 19.64 38.70
CA GLY A 47 29.55 20.24 38.30
C GLY A 47 29.30 20.22 36.79
N VAL A 48 30.34 20.05 35.97
CA VAL A 48 30.20 19.98 34.50
C VAL A 48 29.66 18.62 34.08
N SER A 49 30.22 17.55 34.66
CA SER A 49 29.83 16.15 34.46
C SER A 49 28.39 15.92 34.90
N SER A 50 28.01 16.47 36.06
CA SER A 50 26.64 16.42 36.55
C SER A 50 25.65 17.14 35.61
N ASN A 51 26.00 18.34 35.14
CA ASN A 51 25.16 19.07 34.18
C ASN A 51 25.04 18.33 32.83
N ALA A 52 26.14 17.73 32.35
CA ALA A 52 26.13 16.95 31.11
C ALA A 52 25.17 15.76 31.19
N GLY A 53 25.20 15.01 32.30
CA GLY A 53 24.27 13.89 32.47
C GLY A 53 22.80 14.32 32.59
N VAL A 54 22.52 15.46 33.23
CA VAL A 54 21.15 16.04 33.25
C VAL A 54 20.66 16.40 31.85
N GLN A 55 21.53 17.03 31.04
CA GLN A 55 21.18 17.38 29.66
C GLN A 55 20.99 16.15 28.77
N LEU A 56 21.84 15.13 28.92
CA LEU A 56 21.70 13.87 28.20
C LEU A 56 20.39 13.16 28.56
N ALA A 57 20.03 13.09 29.84
CA ALA A 57 18.78 12.48 30.27
C ALA A 57 17.56 13.25 29.72
N SER A 58 17.62 14.58 29.70
CA SER A 58 16.58 15.43 29.12
C SER A 58 16.42 15.21 27.61
N VAL A 59 17.51 15.13 26.85
CA VAL A 59 17.45 14.87 25.40
C VAL A 59 17.01 13.43 25.11
N ALA A 60 17.41 12.47 25.93
CA ALA A 60 17.07 11.06 25.72
C ALA A 60 15.60 10.75 26.03
N GLY A 61 15.11 11.14 27.22
CA GLY A 61 13.81 10.73 27.74
C GLY A 61 12.93 11.86 28.27
N GLY A 62 13.33 13.12 28.08
CA GLY A 62 12.56 14.26 28.55
C GLY A 62 11.18 14.39 27.88
N PRO A 63 10.24 15.11 28.50
CA PRO A 63 8.91 15.37 27.94
C PRO A 63 8.92 16.36 26.76
N ASP A 64 10.08 16.94 26.45
CA ASP A 64 10.20 17.93 25.39
C ASP A 64 9.96 17.29 24.01
N PRO A 65 9.29 17.99 23.08
CA PRO A 65 9.03 17.48 21.73
C PRO A 65 10.29 17.10 20.93
N GLY A 66 11.44 17.63 21.32
CA GLY A 66 12.74 17.34 20.71
C GLY A 66 13.48 16.15 21.34
N SER A 67 12.93 15.50 22.36
CA SER A 67 13.57 14.33 22.97
C SER A 67 13.48 13.12 22.06
N LEU A 68 14.47 12.23 22.18
CA LEU A 68 14.52 10.98 21.42
C LEU A 68 13.28 10.11 21.69
N ALA A 69 12.84 10.02 22.95
CA ALA A 69 11.64 9.29 23.33
C ALA A 69 10.38 9.81 22.61
N THR A 70 10.20 11.13 22.53
CA THR A 70 9.03 11.73 21.87
C THR A 70 9.08 11.56 20.36
N ALA A 71 10.26 11.75 19.75
CA ALA A 71 10.46 11.55 18.32
C ALA A 71 10.19 10.08 17.93
N ASN A 72 10.74 9.12 18.67
CA ASN A 72 10.54 7.69 18.41
C ASN A 72 9.06 7.29 18.53
N ALA A 73 8.33 7.83 19.50
CA ALA A 73 6.90 7.58 19.63
C ALA A 73 6.11 8.09 18.40
N ALA A 74 6.42 9.30 17.92
CA ALA A 74 5.77 9.86 16.73
C ALA A 74 6.12 9.07 15.45
N TYR A 75 7.37 8.61 15.31
CA TYR A 75 7.76 7.75 14.20
C TYR A 75 7.06 6.39 14.25
N LEU A 76 6.95 5.80 15.44
CA LEU A 76 6.27 4.52 15.62
C LEU A 76 4.80 4.61 15.18
N GLU A 77 4.08 5.63 15.65
CA GLU A 77 2.68 5.89 15.27
C GLU A 77 2.54 6.06 13.74
N ALA A 78 3.43 6.84 13.13
CA ALA A 78 3.39 7.08 11.68
C ALA A 78 3.69 5.80 10.86
N VAL A 79 4.63 4.98 11.31
CA VAL A 79 4.98 3.71 10.66
C VAL A 79 3.85 2.68 10.81
N GLU A 80 3.24 2.59 11.98
CA GLU A 80 2.08 1.71 12.22
C GLU A 80 0.90 2.09 11.34
N ALA A 81 0.56 3.39 11.27
CA ALA A 81 -0.49 3.87 10.37
C ALA A 81 -0.19 3.59 8.89
N ALA A 82 1.08 3.66 8.48
CA ALA A 82 1.49 3.31 7.13
C ALA A 82 1.33 1.81 6.83
N ILE A 83 1.73 0.94 7.77
CA ILE A 83 1.53 -0.52 7.67
C ILE A 83 0.05 -0.83 7.51
N GLU A 84 -0.81 -0.28 8.37
CA GLU A 84 -2.26 -0.49 8.30
C GLU A 84 -2.85 -0.06 6.95
N SER A 85 -2.43 1.11 6.46
CA SER A 85 -2.86 1.59 5.14
C SER A 85 -2.40 0.67 4.01
N PHE A 86 -1.19 0.11 4.09
CA PHE A 86 -0.64 -0.75 3.04
C PHE A 86 -1.28 -2.13 3.06
N GLU A 87 -1.54 -2.69 4.24
CA GLU A 87 -2.29 -3.94 4.41
C GLU A 87 -3.73 -3.80 3.89
N ALA A 88 -4.39 -2.67 4.14
CA ALA A 88 -5.71 -2.38 3.59
C ALA A 88 -5.71 -2.29 2.06
N MET A 89 -4.70 -1.64 1.47
CA MET A 89 -4.55 -1.58 0.00
C MET A 89 -4.31 -2.96 -0.62
N LEU A 90 -3.50 -3.80 0.02
CA LEU A 90 -3.24 -5.16 -0.45
C LEU A 90 -4.50 -6.04 -0.41
N ALA A 91 -5.29 -5.93 0.66
CA ALA A 91 -6.56 -6.62 0.78
C ALA A 91 -7.57 -6.19 -0.30
N GLU A 92 -7.67 -4.88 -0.56
CA GLU A 92 -8.53 -4.35 -1.62
C GLU A 92 -8.10 -4.86 -3.00
N TYR A 93 -6.80 -4.89 -3.27
CA TYR A 93 -6.27 -5.41 -4.52
C TYR A 93 -6.66 -6.88 -4.73
N HIS A 94 -6.48 -7.73 -3.72
CA HIS A 94 -6.89 -9.14 -3.80
C HIS A 94 -8.40 -9.31 -4.01
N ASN A 95 -9.23 -8.52 -3.33
CA ASN A 95 -10.69 -8.56 -3.52
C ASN A 95 -11.10 -8.19 -4.95
N VAL A 96 -10.46 -7.18 -5.54
CA VAL A 96 -10.70 -6.77 -6.94
C VAL A 96 -10.22 -7.85 -7.91
N GLU A 97 -9.07 -8.46 -7.66
CA GLU A 97 -8.56 -9.57 -8.47
C GLU A 97 -9.50 -10.78 -8.44
N ASP A 98 -9.96 -11.19 -7.26
CA ASP A 98 -10.91 -12.29 -7.08
C ASP A 98 -12.24 -12.01 -7.78
N ALA A 99 -12.76 -10.78 -7.66
CA ALA A 99 -13.99 -10.36 -8.35
C ALA A 99 -13.84 -10.40 -9.88
N ASN A 100 -12.69 -9.98 -10.41
CA ASN A 100 -12.40 -10.05 -11.85
C ASN A 100 -12.26 -11.49 -12.34
N GLN A 101 -11.60 -12.37 -11.58
CA GLN A 101 -11.49 -13.79 -11.91
C GLN A 101 -12.86 -14.48 -11.91
N LEU A 102 -13.74 -14.17 -10.95
CA LEU A 102 -15.11 -14.68 -10.91
C LEU A 102 -16.01 -14.11 -12.02
N GLY A 103 -15.79 -12.86 -12.43
CA GLY A 103 -16.49 -12.21 -13.55
C GLY A 103 -16.10 -12.76 -14.91
N LEU A 104 -14.83 -13.14 -15.10
CA LEU A 104 -14.32 -13.74 -16.33
C LEU A 104 -14.59 -15.25 -16.43
N GLY A 105 -14.68 -15.95 -15.30
CA GLY A 105 -14.96 -17.40 -15.24
C GLY A 105 -16.38 -17.79 -15.68
N ASN A 106 -17.32 -16.84 -15.72
CA ASN A 106 -18.71 -17.08 -16.15
C ASN A 106 -18.99 -16.71 -17.62
N ILE A 107 -17.98 -16.26 -18.36
CA ILE A 107 -18.09 -16.07 -19.81
C ILE A 107 -17.73 -17.40 -20.46
N ASP A 108 -18.73 -18.27 -20.57
CA ASP A 108 -18.62 -19.50 -21.34
C ASP A 108 -18.17 -19.12 -22.77
N ALA A 109 -17.00 -19.60 -23.22
CA ALA A 109 -16.46 -19.29 -24.54
C ALA A 109 -17.43 -19.69 -25.67
N ALA A 110 -18.43 -20.53 -25.36
CA ALA A 110 -19.55 -20.86 -26.22
C ALA A 110 -20.53 -19.70 -26.48
N GLN A 111 -20.53 -18.63 -25.68
CA GLN A 111 -21.37 -17.43 -25.88
C GLN A 111 -20.76 -16.42 -26.85
N PHE A 112 -19.46 -16.52 -27.17
CA PHE A 112 -18.89 -15.90 -28.36
C PHE A 112 -19.28 -16.71 -29.61
N THR A 113 -20.58 -16.91 -29.82
CA THR A 113 -21.07 -17.20 -31.17
C THR A 113 -20.74 -15.99 -32.02
N ALA A 114 -20.03 -16.21 -33.14
CA ALA A 114 -19.61 -15.17 -34.07
C ALA A 114 -20.76 -14.18 -34.27
N SER A 115 -20.58 -12.97 -33.74
CA SER A 115 -21.57 -11.92 -33.94
C SER A 115 -21.61 -11.66 -35.44
N GLU A 116 -22.80 -11.80 -36.02
CA GLU A 116 -23.05 -11.56 -37.44
C GLU A 116 -22.38 -10.24 -37.83
N THR A 117 -21.42 -10.33 -38.76
CA THR A 117 -20.65 -9.17 -39.17
C THR A 117 -21.60 -8.13 -39.78
N PRO A 118 -21.25 -6.83 -39.74
CA PRO A 118 -22.08 -5.79 -40.37
C PRO A 118 -22.34 -6.03 -41.87
N SER A 119 -21.51 -6.84 -42.53
CA SER A 119 -21.68 -7.33 -43.90
C SER A 119 -22.77 -8.40 -44.02
N GLU A 120 -22.76 -9.40 -43.12
CA GLU A 120 -23.75 -10.49 -43.12
C GLU A 120 -25.15 -9.98 -42.78
N ARG A 121 -25.26 -9.06 -41.80
CA ARG A 121 -26.53 -8.43 -41.42
C ARG A 121 -27.16 -7.66 -42.60
N ARG A 122 -26.34 -6.91 -43.34
CA ARG A 122 -26.80 -6.17 -44.54
C ARG A 122 -27.22 -7.10 -45.67
N GLN A 123 -26.53 -8.22 -45.87
CA GLN A 123 -26.95 -9.22 -46.85
C GLN A 123 -28.29 -9.84 -46.47
N ARG A 124 -28.49 -10.23 -45.21
CA ARG A 124 -29.77 -10.77 -44.73
C ARG A 124 -30.91 -9.77 -44.95
N GLU A 125 -30.74 -8.51 -44.52
CA GLU A 125 -31.74 -7.45 -44.71
C GLU A 125 -32.06 -7.20 -46.19
N TYR A 126 -31.08 -7.34 -47.08
CA TYR A 126 -31.27 -7.18 -48.52
C TYR A 126 -32.11 -8.31 -49.12
N TYR A 127 -31.85 -9.57 -48.73
CA TYR A 127 -32.62 -10.72 -49.20
C TYR A 127 -34.01 -10.81 -48.56
N GLU A 128 -34.17 -10.42 -47.30
CA GLU A 128 -35.47 -10.37 -46.62
C GLU A 128 -36.40 -9.32 -47.23
N ASN A 129 -35.86 -8.15 -47.63
CA ASN A 129 -36.65 -7.08 -48.26
C ASN A 129 -36.77 -7.21 -49.79
N SER A 130 -36.04 -8.13 -50.41
CA SER A 130 -36.06 -8.33 -51.88
C SER A 130 -36.10 -9.82 -52.24
N PRO A 131 -37.23 -10.52 -52.06
CA PRO A 131 -37.32 -11.98 -52.23
C PRO A 131 -37.22 -12.47 -53.68
N HIS A 132 -36.88 -11.60 -54.65
CA HIS A 132 -36.89 -11.90 -56.09
C HIS A 132 -35.50 -12.06 -56.72
N LEU A 133 -34.41 -11.97 -55.94
CA LEU A 133 -33.04 -12.05 -56.48
C LEU A 133 -32.29 -13.26 -55.89
N PRO A 134 -31.80 -14.20 -56.73
CA PRO A 134 -31.02 -15.33 -56.25
C PRO A 134 -29.61 -14.88 -55.80
N PRO A 135 -28.99 -15.61 -54.86
CA PRO A 135 -27.68 -15.25 -54.32
C PRO A 135 -26.58 -15.49 -55.36
N GLY A 136 -25.87 -14.42 -55.76
CA GLY A 136 -24.71 -14.51 -56.67
C GLY A 136 -24.55 -13.38 -57.70
N ALA A 137 -25.40 -12.35 -57.70
CA ALA A 137 -25.33 -11.27 -58.69
C ALA A 137 -24.65 -9.99 -58.16
N ALA A 138 -23.46 -10.11 -57.60
CA ALA A 138 -22.60 -8.95 -57.35
C ALA A 138 -21.15 -9.34 -57.68
N GLY A 139 -20.71 -8.94 -58.87
CA GLY A 139 -19.30 -8.87 -59.27
C GLY A 139 -18.79 -7.45 -59.13
#